data_AF-A0A182PL52-F1
#
_entry.id   AF-A0A182PL52-F1
#
_cell.length_a   1.000
_cell.length_b   1.000
_cell.length_c   1.000
_cell.angle_alpha   90.00
_cell.angle_beta   90.00
_cell.angle_gamma   90.00
#
_symmetry.space_group_name_H-M   'P 1'
#
loop_
_entity.id
_entity.type
_entity.pdbx_description
1 polymer ?
#
loop_
_entity_poly.entity_id
_entity_poly.type
_entity_poly.pdbx_seq_one_letter_code
_entity_poly.pdbx_strand_id
1 'polypeptide(L)'
;MPSLYPQFDPIINGLHHNGVQHNYALGDFVVANCSSDMSSPPARLYWFINDRNVPSEYLQPQYETTVENEGFELRHRTLEIRFYIDEKRLGKLQGKLELKCLARIESIPQATRESSQIITIPTTDELRNQKLINWRGSDGK
;
A
#
# COMPACT_ATOMS: atom_id res chain seq x y z
N MET A 1 -14.39 26.14 14.43
CA MET A 1 -12.92 25.99 14.53
C MET A 1 -12.35 26.01 13.14
N PRO A 2 -11.20 26.68 12.89
CA PRO A 2 -10.53 26.59 11.61
C PRO A 2 -10.11 25.13 11.34
N SER A 3 -10.08 24.73 10.07
CA SER A 3 -9.68 23.38 9.66
C SER A 3 -8.45 23.46 8.76
N LEU A 4 -7.52 22.53 8.94
CA LEU A 4 -6.35 22.35 8.09
C LEU A 4 -6.46 20.97 7.44
N TYR A 5 -6.55 20.95 6.11
CA TYR A 5 -6.73 19.72 5.35
C TYR A 5 -5.39 19.13 4.92
N PRO A 6 -5.35 17.82 4.63
CA PRO A 6 -4.18 17.19 4.01
C PRO A 6 -3.78 17.91 2.71
N GLN A 7 -2.56 18.42 2.68
CA GLN A 7 -1.99 19.09 1.51
C GLN A 7 -1.31 18.09 0.59
N PHE A 8 -0.76 17.02 1.16
CA PHE A 8 -0.05 15.97 0.43
C PHE A 8 -0.81 14.64 0.42
N ASP A 9 -0.52 13.84 -0.61
CA ASP A 9 -1.00 12.48 -0.70
C ASP A 9 -0.40 11.60 0.40
N PRO A 10 -1.14 10.59 0.89
CA PRO A 10 -0.61 9.70 1.90
C PRO A 10 0.60 8.92 1.35
N ILE A 11 1.59 8.69 2.19
CA ILE A 11 2.84 8.03 1.79
C ILE A 11 2.75 6.53 2.06
N ILE A 12 2.97 5.71 1.04
CA ILE A 12 3.09 4.26 1.17
C ILE A 12 4.57 3.88 1.26
N ASN A 13 4.94 3.12 2.29
CA ASN A 13 6.28 2.58 2.48
C ASN A 13 6.24 1.12 2.97
N GLY A 14 7.42 0.48 3.09
CA GLY A 14 7.55 -0.89 3.59
C GLY A 14 7.49 -1.99 2.52
N LEU A 15 7.15 -1.66 1.26
CA LEU A 15 7.01 -2.59 0.14
C LEU A 15 8.33 -3.19 -0.38
N HIS A 16 9.07 -3.87 0.50
CA HIS A 16 10.29 -4.59 0.21
C HIS A 16 10.13 -6.06 0.59
N HIS A 17 10.64 -6.95 -0.25
CA HIS A 17 10.74 -8.36 0.04
C HIS A 17 12.17 -8.82 -0.24
N ASN A 18 12.77 -9.52 0.73
CA ASN A 18 14.20 -9.86 0.73
C ASN A 18 15.12 -8.66 0.48
N GLY A 19 14.75 -7.48 1.01
CA GLY A 19 15.52 -6.24 0.86
C GLY A 19 15.39 -5.55 -0.50
N VAL A 20 14.57 -6.09 -1.42
CA VAL A 20 14.37 -5.52 -2.76
C VAL A 20 12.96 -4.94 -2.87
N GLN A 21 12.87 -3.69 -3.33
CA GLN A 21 11.59 -3.00 -3.51
C GLN A 21 10.71 -3.72 -4.54
N HIS A 22 9.43 -3.92 -4.20
CA HIS A 22 8.41 -4.53 -5.06
C HIS A 22 8.73 -5.95 -5.58
N ASN A 23 9.68 -6.68 -4.96
CA ASN A 23 10.09 -8.02 -5.38
C ASN A 23 9.21 -9.13 -4.79
N TYR A 24 7.95 -9.16 -5.18
CA TYR A 24 6.97 -10.11 -4.64
C TYR A 24 6.52 -11.16 -5.67
N ALA A 25 6.21 -12.35 -5.18
CA ALA A 25 5.63 -13.47 -5.89
C ALA A 25 4.39 -14.02 -5.15
N LEU A 26 3.66 -14.93 -5.80
CA LEU A 26 2.57 -15.65 -5.14
C LEU A 26 3.09 -16.39 -3.89
N GLY A 27 2.37 -16.25 -2.79
CA GLY A 27 2.73 -16.82 -1.48
C GLY A 27 3.61 -15.92 -0.60
N ASP A 28 4.17 -14.82 -1.14
CA ASP A 28 4.97 -13.90 -0.33
C ASP A 28 4.11 -13.11 0.66
N PHE A 29 4.73 -12.72 1.77
CA PHE A 29 4.11 -11.90 2.80
C PHE A 29 4.43 -10.42 2.58
N VAL A 30 3.38 -9.61 2.44
CA VAL A 30 3.46 -8.17 2.22
C VAL A 30 3.20 -7.45 3.54
N VAL A 31 4.03 -6.47 3.86
CA VAL A 31 3.81 -5.51 4.94
C VAL A 31 4.01 -4.11 4.38
N ALA A 32 3.07 -3.21 4.62
CA ALA A 32 3.19 -1.82 4.22
C ALA A 32 2.52 -0.90 5.22
N ASN A 33 3.07 0.29 5.36
CA ASN A 33 2.46 1.38 6.10
C ASN A 33 1.99 2.44 5.13
N CYS A 34 0.82 3.01 5.43
CA CYS A 34 0.34 4.20 4.77
C CYS A 34 0.22 5.30 5.81
N SER A 35 0.87 6.44 5.61
CA SER A 35 0.86 7.58 6.53
C SER A 35 0.19 8.79 5.90
N SER A 36 -0.76 9.41 6.60
CA SER A 36 -1.41 10.65 6.15
C SER A 36 -0.52 11.87 6.36
N ASP A 37 -0.84 12.96 5.67
CA ASP A 37 -0.39 14.30 6.04
C ASP A 37 -1.02 14.74 7.38
N MET A 38 -0.43 15.76 8.00
CA MET A 38 -0.95 16.42 9.18
C MET A 38 -2.26 17.16 8.85
N SER A 39 -3.31 16.91 9.63
CA SER A 39 -4.60 17.55 9.42
C SER A 39 -5.37 17.76 10.72
N SER A 40 -6.30 18.71 10.69
CA SER A 40 -7.27 18.94 11.75
C SER A 40 -8.62 19.30 11.12
N PRO A 41 -9.63 18.41 11.18
CA PRO A 41 -9.63 17.10 11.86
C PRO A 41 -8.75 16.05 11.17
N PRO A 42 -8.33 14.98 11.87
CA PRO A 42 -7.47 13.95 11.30
C PRO A 42 -8.18 13.10 10.25
N ALA A 43 -7.51 12.90 9.11
CA ALA A 43 -7.96 11.96 8.10
C ALA A 43 -8.07 10.52 8.65
N ARG A 44 -9.06 9.74 8.21
CA ARG A 44 -9.08 8.29 8.35
C ARG A 44 -8.38 7.67 7.16
N LEU A 45 -7.62 6.60 7.41
CA LEU A 45 -6.93 5.86 6.37
C LEU A 45 -7.70 4.61 5.98
N TYR A 46 -7.67 4.30 4.69
CA TYR A 46 -8.30 3.12 4.11
C TYR A 46 -7.33 2.47 3.13
N TRP A 47 -7.25 1.15 3.18
CA TRP A 47 -6.50 0.36 2.21
C TRP A 47 -7.44 -0.35 1.23
N PHE A 48 -7.00 -0.40 -0.01
CA PHE A 48 -7.61 -1.16 -1.07
C PHE A 48 -6.56 -2.04 -1.75
N ILE A 49 -6.95 -3.28 -2.06
CA ILE A 49 -6.19 -4.19 -2.91
C ILE A 49 -7.00 -4.35 -4.20
N ASN A 50 -6.45 -3.94 -5.34
CA ASN A 50 -7.11 -4.02 -6.66
C ASN A 50 -8.54 -3.47 -6.62
N ASP A 51 -8.69 -2.24 -6.13
CA ASP A 51 -9.97 -1.52 -5.96
C ASP A 51 -11.00 -2.19 -5.02
N ARG A 52 -10.58 -3.18 -4.22
CA ARG A 52 -11.44 -3.83 -3.22
C ARG A 52 -11.03 -3.44 -1.81
N ASN A 53 -12.02 -3.22 -0.95
CA ASN A 53 -11.78 -2.97 0.48
C ASN A 53 -11.00 -4.13 1.09
N VAL A 54 -10.01 -3.78 1.91
CA VAL A 54 -9.20 -4.74 2.64
C VAL A 54 -9.97 -5.24 3.87
N PRO A 55 -10.07 -6.57 4.08
CA PRO A 55 -10.64 -7.13 5.28
C PRO A 55 -9.88 -6.70 6.55
N SER A 56 -10.60 -6.49 7.66
CA SER A 56 -10.01 -5.98 8.90
C SER A 56 -8.89 -6.86 9.47
N GLU A 57 -8.91 -8.17 9.17
CA GLU A 57 -7.87 -9.12 9.60
C GLU A 57 -6.50 -8.85 8.96
N TYR A 58 -6.43 -8.09 7.87
CA TYR A 58 -5.16 -7.68 7.25
C TYR A 58 -4.68 -6.32 7.77
N LEU A 59 -5.51 -5.62 8.54
CA LEU A 59 -5.21 -4.29 9.06
C LEU A 59 -4.73 -4.39 10.50
N GLN A 60 -3.76 -3.56 10.84
CA GLN A 60 -3.41 -3.32 12.23
C GLN A 60 -4.20 -2.15 12.80
N PRO A 61 -4.30 -2.03 14.13
CA PRO A 61 -4.80 -0.83 14.75
C PRO A 61 -4.06 0.40 14.22
N GLN A 62 -4.83 1.39 13.79
CA GLN A 62 -4.28 2.65 13.31
C GLN A 62 -3.56 3.39 14.45
N TYR A 63 -2.38 3.94 14.17
CA TYR A 63 -1.66 4.79 15.12
C TYR A 63 -1.76 6.27 14.72
N GLU A 64 -1.61 7.16 15.70
CA GLU A 64 -1.75 8.61 15.54
C GLU A 64 -0.64 9.33 16.30
N THR A 65 -0.10 10.38 15.68
CA THR A 65 0.79 11.34 16.33
C THR A 65 0.13 12.71 16.30
N THR A 66 0.24 13.44 17.41
CA THR A 66 -0.33 14.78 17.57
C THR A 66 0.78 15.81 17.71
N VAL A 67 0.64 16.93 17.01
CA VAL A 67 1.51 18.10 17.10
C VAL A 67 0.64 19.34 17.27
N GLU A 68 0.95 20.14 18.27
CA GLU A 68 0.35 21.46 18.43
C GLU A 68 1.14 22.47 17.60
N ASN A 69 0.45 23.18 16.70
CA ASN A 69 1.06 24.24 15.90
C ASN A 69 0.07 25.39 15.68
N GLU A 70 0.47 26.61 16.03
CA GLU A 70 -0.32 27.84 15.81
C GLU A 70 -1.79 27.75 16.29
N GLY A 71 -2.04 27.04 17.41
CA GLY A 71 -3.38 26.85 17.96
C GLY A 71 -4.20 25.73 17.31
N PHE A 72 -3.60 24.95 16.40
CA PHE A 72 -4.17 23.73 15.85
C PHE A 72 -3.58 22.49 16.53
N GLU A 73 -4.45 21.55 16.88
CA GLU A 73 -4.08 20.17 17.19
C GLU A 73 -4.03 19.39 15.86
N LEU A 74 -2.85 19.35 15.25
CA LEU A 74 -2.59 18.67 13.99
C LEU A 74 -2.26 17.21 14.26
N ARG A 75 -2.88 16.33 13.48
CA ARG A 75 -2.73 14.89 13.64
C ARG A 75 -2.40 14.22 12.32
N HIS A 76 -1.40 13.36 12.34
CA HIS A 76 -1.17 12.40 11.27
C HIS A 76 -1.47 11.00 11.78
N ARG A 77 -1.96 10.16 10.88
CA ARG A 77 -2.25 8.75 11.16
C ARG A 77 -1.45 7.86 10.27
N THR A 78 -1.24 6.64 10.73
CA THR A 78 -0.74 5.57 9.87
C THR A 78 -1.51 4.30 10.09
N LEU A 79 -1.76 3.59 9.00
CA LEU A 79 -2.44 2.31 8.98
C LEU A 79 -1.55 1.28 8.30
N GLU A 80 -1.17 0.25 9.06
CA GLU A 80 -0.41 -0.88 8.53
C GLU A 80 -1.35 -1.92 7.91
N ILE A 81 -0.94 -2.44 6.76
CA ILE A 81 -1.52 -3.62 6.13
C ILE A 81 -0.49 -4.76 6.13
N ARG A 82 -0.94 -5.98 6.42
CA ARG A 82 -0.14 -7.20 6.37
C ARG A 82 -0.95 -8.39 5.84
N PHE A 83 -0.47 -9.06 4.80
CA PHE A 83 -1.19 -10.17 4.16
C PHE A 83 -0.28 -11.04 3.30
N TYR A 84 -0.74 -12.26 2.98
CA TYR A 84 -0.11 -13.12 1.98
C TYR A 84 -0.71 -12.89 0.60
N ILE A 85 0.13 -12.87 -0.44
CA ILE A 85 -0.33 -12.81 -1.83
C ILE A 85 -0.94 -14.16 -2.21
N ASP A 86 -2.27 -14.25 -2.16
CA ASP A 86 -3.04 -15.46 -2.44
C ASP A 86 -4.19 -15.16 -3.41
N GLU A 87 -4.15 -15.76 -4.61
CA GLU A 87 -5.19 -15.60 -5.64
C GLU A 87 -6.58 -16.03 -5.18
N LYS A 88 -6.68 -17.00 -4.25
CA LYS A 88 -7.99 -17.46 -3.74
C LYS A 88 -8.66 -16.38 -2.91
N ARG A 89 -7.88 -15.62 -2.14
CA ARG A 89 -8.37 -14.58 -1.23
C ARG A 89 -8.46 -13.21 -1.90
N LEU A 90 -7.50 -12.89 -2.76
CA LEU A 90 -7.40 -11.60 -3.45
C LEU A 90 -8.09 -11.58 -4.82
N GLY A 91 -8.52 -12.74 -5.31
CA GLY A 91 -9.03 -12.91 -6.68
C GLY A 91 -7.90 -13.05 -7.70
N LYS A 92 -8.26 -13.13 -8.99
CA LYS A 92 -7.27 -13.22 -10.07
C LYS A 92 -6.43 -11.94 -10.12
N LEU A 93 -5.13 -12.06 -9.86
CA LEU A 93 -4.21 -10.94 -9.80
C LEU A 93 -3.76 -10.45 -11.20
N GLN A 94 -4.03 -11.15 -12.31
CA GLN A 94 -3.57 -10.74 -13.67
C GLN A 94 -2.09 -10.29 -13.73
N GLY A 95 -1.23 -10.84 -12.87
CA GLY A 95 0.18 -10.46 -12.74
C GLY A 95 0.42 -9.08 -12.09
N LYS A 96 -0.58 -8.46 -11.49
CA LYS A 96 -0.50 -7.14 -10.85
C LYS A 96 -1.24 -7.08 -9.52
N LEU A 97 -0.58 -6.49 -8.54
CA LEU A 97 -1.13 -6.15 -7.24
C LEU A 97 -1.06 -4.63 -7.09
N GLU A 98 -2.22 -3.98 -7.11
CA GLU A 98 -2.36 -2.56 -6.82
C GLU A 98 -2.75 -2.38 -5.37
N LEU A 99 -1.89 -1.69 -4.63
CA LEU A 99 -2.15 -1.24 -3.27
C LEU A 99 -2.47 0.24 -3.29
N LYS A 100 -3.70 0.59 -2.93
CA LYS A 100 -4.17 1.97 -2.88
C LYS A 100 -4.48 2.35 -1.45
N CYS A 101 -3.92 3.47 -1.00
CA CYS A 101 -4.24 4.07 0.28
C CYS A 101 -5.01 5.38 0.09
N LEU A 102 -6.08 5.55 0.85
CA LEU A 102 -6.94 6.72 0.80
C LEU A 102 -6.99 7.38 2.18
N ALA A 103 -6.69 8.67 2.22
CA ALA A 103 -6.78 9.52 3.40
C ALA A 103 -8.00 10.45 3.27
N ARG A 104 -9.02 10.23 4.10
CA ARG A 104 -10.31 10.93 3.99
C ARG A 104 -10.80 11.46 5.32
N ILE A 105 -11.27 12.70 5.30
CA ILE A 105 -12.06 13.29 6.37
C ILE A 105 -13.54 13.11 6.00
N GLU A 106 -14.30 12.33 6.77
CA GLU A 106 -15.68 11.95 6.40
C GLU A 106 -16.60 13.14 6.14
N SER A 107 -16.48 14.19 6.96
CA SER A 107 -17.27 15.41 6.82
C SER A 107 -16.81 16.31 5.67
N ILE A 108 -15.69 16.01 5.02
CA ILE A 108 -15.04 16.85 3.99
C ILE A 108 -14.51 15.97 2.84
N PRO A 109 -15.38 15.29 2.07
CA PRO A 109 -14.95 14.34 1.04
C PRO A 109 -14.05 14.94 -0.06
N GLN A 110 -14.20 16.24 -0.35
CA GLN A 110 -13.38 16.95 -1.34
C GLN A 110 -11.91 17.13 -0.92
N ALA A 111 -11.60 16.94 0.36
CA ALA A 111 -10.23 16.97 0.88
C ALA A 111 -9.57 15.58 0.90
N THR A 112 -10.19 14.58 0.25
CA THR A 112 -9.63 13.24 0.15
C THR A 112 -8.35 13.26 -0.67
N ARG A 113 -7.35 12.54 -0.18
CA ARG A 113 -6.08 12.32 -0.85
C ARG A 113 -5.84 10.82 -1.00
N GLU A 114 -5.10 10.42 -2.03
CA GLU A 114 -4.83 9.01 -2.27
C GLU A 114 -3.46 8.79 -2.89
N SER A 115 -2.89 7.61 -2.65
CA SER A 115 -1.70 7.14 -3.33
C SER A 115 -1.86 5.67 -3.69
N SER A 116 -1.20 5.25 -4.77
CA SER A 116 -1.26 3.88 -5.25
C SER A 116 0.13 3.37 -5.61
N GLN A 117 0.40 2.12 -5.28
CA GLN A 117 1.62 1.40 -5.64
C GLN A 117 1.25 0.13 -6.40
N ILE A 118 1.87 -0.06 -7.57
CA ILE A 118 1.66 -1.23 -8.40
C ILE A 118 2.87 -2.16 -8.27
N ILE A 119 2.60 -3.40 -7.93
CA ILE A 119 3.58 -4.48 -7.83
C ILE A 119 3.28 -5.49 -8.93
N THR A 120 4.26 -5.73 -9.80
CA THR A 120 4.15 -6.78 -10.81
C THR A 120 4.48 -8.13 -10.18
N ILE A 121 3.53 -9.06 -10.25
CA ILE A 121 3.69 -10.42 -9.74
C ILE A 121 4.04 -11.32 -10.93
N PRO A 122 5.25 -11.91 -10.98
CA PRO A 122 5.66 -12.72 -12.11
C PRO A 122 4.77 -13.96 -12.22
N THR A 123 4.29 -14.20 -13.43
CA THR A 123 3.47 -15.37 -13.75
C THR A 123 4.33 -16.62 -13.96
N THR A 124 3.74 -17.80 -13.84
CA THR A 124 4.47 -19.06 -14.08
C THR A 124 5.08 -19.13 -15.49
N ASP A 125 4.41 -18.54 -16.49
CA ASP A 125 4.90 -18.50 -17.87
C ASP A 125 6.12 -17.59 -18.01
N GLU A 126 6.11 -16.41 -17.37
CA GLU A 126 7.27 -15.51 -17.35
C GLU A 126 8.47 -16.14 -16.65
N LEU A 127 8.24 -16.81 -15.51
CA LEU A 127 9.29 -17.53 -14.78
C LEU A 127 9.87 -18.68 -15.63
N ARG A 128 9.04 -19.39 -16.39
CA ARG A 128 9.49 -20.46 -17.31
C ARG A 128 10.32 -19.91 -18.47
N ASN A 129 9.89 -18.80 -19.05
CA ASN A 129 10.63 -18.11 -20.12
C ASN A 129 11.99 -17.60 -19.61
N GLN A 130 12.04 -17.04 -18.41
CA GLN A 130 13.27 -16.59 -17.78
C GLN A 130 14.25 -17.74 -17.57
N LYS A 131 13.77 -18.91 -17.11
CA LYS A 131 14.61 -20.12 -17.02
C LYS A 131 15.20 -20.50 -18.38
N LEU A 132 14.40 -20.53 -19.45
CA LEU A 132 14.88 -20.90 -20.80
C LEU A 132 15.96 -19.94 -21.33
N ILE A 133 15.83 -18.64 -21.09
CA ILE A 133 16.85 -17.64 -21.46
C ILE A 133 18.17 -17.91 -20.72
N ASN A 134 18.09 -18.15 -19.40
CA ASN A 134 19.26 -18.44 -18.59
C ASN A 134 19.96 -19.75 -18.99
N TRP A 135 19.20 -20.80 -19.37
CA TRP A 135 19.75 -22.05 -19.90
C TRP A 135 20.52 -21.82 -21.21
N ARG A 136 19.94 -21.10 -22.17
CA ARG A 136 20.61 -20.79 -23.45
C ARG A 136 21.90 -19.98 -23.27
N GLY A 137 21.97 -19.13 -22.25
CA GLY A 137 23.20 -18.40 -21.91
C GLY A 137 24.27 -19.27 -21.24
N SER A 138 23.89 -20.39 -20.61
CA SER A 138 24.81 -21.31 -19.94
C SER A 138 25.43 -22.36 -20.88
N ASP A 139 24.73 -22.73 -21.96
CA ASP A 139 25.23 -23.71 -22.94
C ASP A 139 26.21 -23.09 -23.97
N GLY A 140 26.50 -21.79 -23.86
CA GLY A 140 27.37 -21.04 -24.76
C GLY A 140 28.78 -20.79 -24.23
N LYS A 141 29.26 -21.53 -23.21
CA LYS A 141 30.57 -21.34 -22.60
C LYS A 141 31.37 -22.63 -22.51
#